data_AF-A0A661TJ01-F1
#
_entry.id   AF-A0A661TJ01-F1
#
_cell.length_a   1.000
_cell.length_b   1.000
_cell.length_c   1.000
_cell.angle_alpha   90.00
_cell.angle_beta   90.00
_cell.angle_gamma   90.00
#
_symmetry.space_group_name_H-M   'P 1'
#
loop_
_entity.id
_entity.type
_entity.pdbx_description
1 polymer ?
#
loop_
_entity_poly.entity_id
_entity_poly.type
_entity_poly.pdbx_seq_one_letter_code
_entity_poly.pdbx_strand_id
1 'polypeptide(L)'
;MRAISISMYEKPYKRKNKTKTKEKKRYAKNWLTYEEYKKLISLRGKNVKLIHKLLIRFTWSGALRINEALQAKPEYLIEENNRFYYIIPEQKTDKRNWEKQPIDQDIYNDLMDYIELRKIRFQDYIFTGYKGTPFDRTTIYLALNRYAKMAGINKRIGNHTLRRSRALFLLNYAKRNIFFVKEFLRHKNIQTTLKYLKIDKSELYDQMLEAEKKAESENNYGL
;
A
#
# COMPACT_ATOMS: atom_id res chain seq x y z
N MET A 1 -38.96 -47.24 -40.18
CA MET A 1 -38.17 -46.00 -40.06
C MET A 1 -36.99 -46.33 -39.14
N ARG A 2 -35.79 -46.66 -39.66
CA ARG A 2 -34.64 -45.75 -39.95
C ARG A 2 -34.38 -44.77 -38.79
N ALA A 3 -33.20 -44.64 -38.19
CA ALA A 3 -31.82 -44.84 -38.66
C ALA A 3 -30.87 -44.92 -37.43
N ILE A 4 -29.95 -45.90 -37.39
CA ILE A 4 -28.50 -45.82 -37.68
C ILE A 4 -27.64 -45.62 -36.42
N SER A 5 -26.78 -46.62 -36.21
CA SER A 5 -25.64 -46.66 -35.32
C SER A 5 -24.55 -45.66 -35.74
N ILE A 6 -23.99 -44.93 -34.77
CA ILE A 6 -22.68 -44.29 -34.92
C ILE A 6 -21.80 -44.69 -33.73
N SER A 7 -20.90 -45.59 -34.09
CA SER A 7 -19.62 -45.96 -33.49
C SER A 7 -18.71 -44.76 -33.14
N MET A 8 -17.74 -45.01 -32.25
CA MET A 8 -16.38 -44.42 -32.19
C MET A 8 -16.16 -43.09 -31.44
N TYR A 9 -15.74 -43.19 -30.17
CA TYR A 9 -14.36 -42.93 -29.66
C TYR A 9 -14.38 -42.57 -28.15
N GLU A 10 -14.46 -43.55 -27.26
CA GLU A 10 -13.92 -43.37 -25.91
C GLU A 10 -12.40 -43.51 -25.96
N LYS A 11 -11.68 -42.39 -25.96
CA LYS A 11 -10.25 -42.43 -25.62
C LYS A 11 -10.15 -42.56 -24.11
N PRO A 12 -9.50 -43.61 -23.55
CA PRO A 12 -9.26 -43.67 -22.13
C PRO A 12 -8.38 -42.47 -21.74
N TYR A 13 -8.91 -41.58 -20.91
CA TYR A 13 -8.15 -40.48 -20.34
C TYR A 13 -7.07 -41.10 -19.44
N LYS A 14 -5.84 -41.23 -19.99
CA LYS A 14 -4.67 -41.68 -19.26
C LYS A 14 -4.51 -40.80 -18.02
N ARG A 15 -4.76 -41.35 -16.82
CA ARG A 15 -4.35 -40.75 -15.54
C ARG A 15 -2.83 -40.59 -15.60
N LYS A 16 -2.35 -39.38 -15.93
CA LYS A 16 -0.96 -39.02 -15.71
C LYS A 16 -0.72 -39.14 -14.21
N ASN A 17 0.20 -40.02 -13.84
CA ASN A 17 0.71 -40.18 -12.49
C ASN A 17 0.93 -38.78 -11.87
N LYS A 18 0.27 -38.54 -10.74
CA LYS A 18 0.51 -37.38 -9.88
C LYS A 18 1.97 -37.43 -9.45
N THR A 19 2.85 -36.82 -10.23
CA THR A 19 4.14 -36.35 -9.71
C THR A 19 3.78 -35.47 -8.53
N LYS A 20 4.31 -35.80 -7.34
CA LYS A 20 4.16 -35.02 -6.12
C LYS A 20 4.49 -33.57 -6.44
N THR A 21 3.47 -32.76 -6.71
CA THR A 21 3.64 -31.33 -6.92
C THR A 21 4.06 -30.80 -5.57
N LYS A 22 5.36 -30.52 -5.42
CA LYS A 22 5.88 -29.72 -4.29
C LYS A 22 4.90 -28.57 -4.11
N GLU A 23 4.24 -28.51 -2.95
CA GLU A 23 3.39 -27.39 -2.59
C GLU A 23 4.17 -26.11 -2.90
N LYS A 24 3.74 -25.38 -3.92
CA LYS A 24 4.35 -24.09 -4.24
C LYS A 24 4.07 -23.21 -3.04
N LYS A 25 5.11 -23.00 -2.21
CA LYS A 25 5.11 -22.07 -1.07
C LYS A 25 4.33 -20.81 -1.46
N ARG A 26 3.17 -20.63 -0.85
CA ARG A 26 2.26 -19.48 -1.00
C ARG A 26 3.07 -18.19 -1.00
N TYR A 27 2.76 -17.26 -1.91
CA TYR A 27 3.38 -15.93 -2.04
C TYR A 27 3.31 -15.13 -0.73
N ALA A 28 4.26 -15.35 0.15
CA ALA A 28 4.57 -14.52 1.31
C ALA A 28 6.00 -14.03 1.11
N LYS A 29 6.21 -12.72 0.86
CA LYS A 29 7.48 -12.05 1.26
C LYS A 29 7.62 -10.53 1.09
N ASN A 30 6.74 -9.79 0.40
CA ASN A 30 7.08 -8.40 0.00
C ASN A 30 6.22 -7.27 0.59
N TRP A 31 5.34 -7.55 1.55
CA TRP A 31 4.53 -6.54 2.25
C TRP A 31 4.46 -6.82 3.76
N LEU A 32 4.26 -5.74 4.50
CA LEU A 32 3.96 -5.73 5.93
C LEU A 32 2.45 -5.89 6.12
N THR A 33 2.08 -6.69 7.10
CA THR A 33 0.75 -6.64 7.72
C THR A 33 0.60 -5.33 8.50
N TYR A 34 -0.64 -4.98 8.84
CA TYR A 34 -0.88 -3.79 9.66
C TYR A 34 -0.22 -3.89 11.04
N GLU A 35 -0.23 -5.10 11.64
CA GLU A 35 0.46 -5.36 12.90
C GLU A 35 1.98 -5.23 12.78
N GLU A 36 2.60 -5.75 11.72
CA GLU A 36 4.04 -5.55 11.48
C GLU A 36 4.38 -4.07 11.25
N TYR A 37 3.53 -3.34 10.53
CA TYR A 37 3.70 -1.89 10.39
C TYR A 37 3.64 -1.17 11.73
N LYS A 38 2.65 -1.48 12.59
CA LYS A 38 2.55 -0.93 13.94
C LYS A 38 3.79 -1.24 14.77
N LYS A 39 4.29 -2.48 14.75
CA LYS A 39 5.55 -2.87 15.40
C LYS A 39 6.71 -1.99 14.92
N LEU A 40 6.85 -1.81 13.61
CA LEU A 40 7.92 -1.01 13.01
C LEU A 40 7.91 0.46 13.50
N ILE A 41 6.74 1.11 13.52
CA ILE A 41 6.62 2.52 13.97
C ILE A 41 6.61 2.66 15.50
N SER A 42 6.35 1.58 16.24
CA SER A 42 6.39 1.57 17.70
C SER A 42 7.82 1.52 18.26
N LEU A 43 8.83 1.17 17.45
CA LEU A 43 10.22 1.12 17.87
C LEU A 43 10.71 2.45 18.48
N ARG A 44 11.49 2.33 19.56
CA ARG A 44 12.11 3.44 20.30
C ARG A 44 13.57 3.11 20.62
N GLY A 45 14.31 4.11 21.10
CA GLY A 45 15.68 3.97 21.57
C GLY A 45 16.72 4.62 20.66
N LYS A 46 17.97 4.69 21.15
CA LYS A 46 19.07 5.46 20.54
C LYS A 46 19.36 5.09 19.07
N ASN A 47 19.06 3.87 18.66
CA ASN A 47 19.32 3.37 17.30
C ASN A 47 18.20 3.68 16.28
N VAL A 48 17.09 4.28 16.73
CA VAL A 48 15.92 4.62 15.92
C VAL A 48 15.88 6.13 15.72
N LYS A 49 16.03 6.60 14.48
CA LYS A 49 16.01 8.03 14.17
C LYS A 49 14.58 8.49 13.96
N LEU A 50 14.21 9.59 14.60
CA LEU A 50 12.88 10.21 14.45
C LEU A 50 12.54 10.48 12.98
N ILE A 51 13.45 11.09 12.23
CA ILE A 51 13.25 11.40 10.81
C ILE A 51 12.96 10.16 9.95
N HIS A 52 13.59 9.02 10.25
CA HIS A 52 13.30 7.79 9.51
C HIS A 52 11.91 7.25 9.85
N LYS A 53 11.49 7.32 11.11
CA LYS A 53 10.13 6.92 11.52
C LYS A 53 9.08 7.82 10.87
N LEU A 54 9.35 9.12 10.82
CA LEU A 54 8.48 10.08 10.15
C LEU A 54 8.37 9.79 8.64
N LEU A 55 9.50 9.50 7.99
CA LEU A 55 9.52 9.08 6.58
C LEU A 55 8.71 7.80 6.33
N ILE A 56 8.82 6.81 7.22
CA ILE A 56 8.05 5.56 7.14
C ILE A 56 6.56 5.84 7.22
N ARG A 57 6.13 6.62 8.21
CA ARG A 57 4.72 6.95 8.42
C ARG A 57 4.17 7.78 7.27
N PHE A 58 4.93 8.76 6.79
CA PHE A 58 4.58 9.57 5.62
C PHE A 58 4.43 8.74 4.34
N THR A 59 5.40 7.85 4.08
CA THR A 59 5.35 6.94 2.93
C THR A 59 4.14 6.00 3.01
N TRP A 60 3.85 5.48 4.21
CA TRP A 60 2.67 4.63 4.43
C TRP A 60 1.38 5.41 4.22
N SER A 61 1.25 6.60 4.81
CA SER A 61 0.04 7.41 4.81
C SER A 61 -0.45 7.68 3.39
N GLY A 62 0.38 8.30 2.54
CA GLY A 62 0.05 8.63 1.15
C GLY A 62 0.35 7.53 0.13
N ALA A 63 0.67 6.32 0.59
CA ALA A 63 1.17 5.20 -0.23
C ALA A 63 2.25 5.64 -1.25
N LEU A 64 3.19 6.47 -0.83
CA LEU A 64 4.16 7.12 -1.72
C LEU A 64 5.21 6.13 -2.24
N ARG A 65 5.75 6.39 -3.43
CA ARG A 65 7.05 5.81 -3.81
C ARG A 65 8.10 6.45 -2.90
N ILE A 66 9.15 5.69 -2.55
CA ILE A 66 10.15 6.21 -1.62
C ILE A 66 10.84 7.50 -2.12
N ASN A 67 11.06 7.62 -3.42
CA ASN A 67 11.61 8.84 -4.01
C ASN A 67 10.66 10.03 -3.89
N GLU A 68 9.37 9.83 -4.19
CA GLU A 68 8.36 10.88 -4.02
C GLU A 68 8.38 11.40 -2.58
N ALA A 69 8.49 10.51 -1.59
CA ALA A 69 8.57 10.90 -0.18
C ALA A 69 9.88 11.65 0.15
N LEU A 70 11.01 11.21 -0.38
CA LEU A 70 12.32 11.83 -0.16
C LEU A 70 12.45 13.25 -0.75
N GLN A 71 11.65 13.56 -1.78
CA GLN A 71 11.61 14.90 -2.38
C GLN A 71 10.69 15.88 -1.63
N ALA A 72 10.12 15.49 -0.49
CA ALA A 72 9.20 16.34 0.25
C ALA A 72 9.88 17.58 0.82
N LYS A 73 9.16 18.70 0.72
CA LYS A 73 9.53 20.03 1.20
C LYS A 73 8.31 20.67 1.87
N PRO A 74 8.47 21.63 2.79
CA PRO A 74 7.34 22.32 3.41
C PRO A 74 6.37 22.93 2.39
N GLU A 75 6.88 23.50 1.29
CA GLU A 75 6.06 24.06 0.19
C GLU A 75 5.09 23.06 -0.49
N TYR A 76 5.25 21.76 -0.24
CA TYR A 76 4.41 20.73 -0.82
C TYR A 76 3.36 20.19 0.16
N LEU A 77 3.35 20.67 1.39
CA LEU A 77 2.37 20.30 2.40
C LEU A 77 1.24 21.34 2.41
N ILE A 78 0.03 20.91 2.09
CA ILE A 78 -1.12 21.79 1.93
C ILE A 78 -2.24 21.36 2.87
N GLU A 79 -2.81 22.33 3.58
CA GLU A 79 -4.05 22.18 4.32
C GLU A 79 -5.13 23.06 3.66
N GLU A 80 -6.25 22.45 3.27
CA GLU A 80 -7.39 23.14 2.67
C GLU A 80 -8.69 22.49 3.15
N ASN A 81 -9.63 23.29 3.67
CA ASN A 81 -10.94 22.80 4.12
C ASN A 81 -10.85 21.62 5.13
N ASN A 82 -9.92 21.71 6.09
CA ASN A 82 -9.65 20.65 7.08
C ASN A 82 -9.24 19.30 6.44
N ARG A 83 -8.59 19.36 5.27
CA ARG A 83 -8.01 18.20 4.57
C ARG A 83 -6.53 18.46 4.30
N PHE A 84 -5.74 17.41 4.42
CA PHE A 84 -4.29 17.48 4.41
C PHE A 84 -3.72 16.73 3.20
N TYR A 85 -2.83 17.40 2.47
CA TYR A 85 -2.32 16.91 1.20
C TYR A 85 -0.80 17.06 1.11
N TYR A 86 -0.21 16.16 0.32
CA TYR A 86 1.15 16.28 -0.19
C TYR A 86 1.13 16.42 -1.71
N ILE A 87 1.79 17.47 -2.23
CA ILE A 87 1.99 17.68 -3.68
C ILE A 87 3.18 16.85 -4.17
N ILE A 88 2.98 16.00 -5.18
CA ILE A 88 4.05 15.14 -5.72
C ILE A 88 4.89 15.89 -6.78
N PRO A 89 6.19 16.15 -6.54
CA PRO A 89 6.97 17.03 -7.41
C PRO A 89 7.42 16.42 -8.75
N GLU A 90 7.60 15.10 -8.82
CA GLU A 90 8.09 14.43 -10.04
C GLU A 90 7.08 14.48 -11.20
N GLN A 91 5.82 14.84 -10.94
CA GLN A 91 4.76 14.95 -11.98
C GLN A 91 4.54 16.41 -12.44
N LYS A 92 5.48 17.31 -12.14
CA LYS A 92 5.41 18.76 -12.38
C LYS A 92 5.66 19.22 -13.82
N THR A 93 5.57 18.36 -14.84
CA THR A 93 5.76 18.78 -16.24
C THR A 93 4.74 19.83 -16.68
N ASP A 94 3.59 19.90 -15.99
CA ASP A 94 2.67 21.04 -16.04
C ASP A 94 2.28 21.43 -14.61
N LYS A 95 2.56 22.67 -14.20
CA LYS A 95 2.21 23.16 -12.86
C LYS A 95 0.70 23.17 -12.57
N ARG A 96 -0.13 23.10 -13.62
CA ARG A 96 -1.59 23.04 -13.52
C ARG A 96 -2.14 21.66 -13.12
N ASN A 97 -1.29 20.61 -13.16
CA ASN A 97 -1.67 19.22 -12.88
C ASN A 97 -0.96 18.65 -11.64
N TRP A 98 -0.77 19.46 -10.60
CA TRP A 98 -0.19 18.97 -9.35
C TRP A 98 -1.12 17.98 -8.67
N GLU A 99 -0.70 16.72 -8.65
CA GLU A 99 -1.44 15.66 -8.00
C GLU A 99 -1.33 15.84 -6.47
N LYS A 100 -2.46 16.19 -5.86
CA LYS A 100 -2.63 16.28 -4.40
C LYS A 100 -2.86 14.88 -3.86
N GLN A 101 -1.87 14.32 -3.16
CA GLN A 101 -2.02 13.05 -2.47
C GLN A 101 -2.56 13.28 -1.05
N PRO A 102 -3.74 12.75 -0.69
CA PRO A 102 -4.21 12.80 0.69
C PRO A 102 -3.23 12.09 1.63
N ILE A 103 -2.99 12.72 2.78
CA ILE A 103 -2.23 12.18 3.90
C ILE A 103 -3.04 12.33 5.19
N ASP A 104 -2.72 11.50 6.18
CA ASP A 104 -3.40 11.51 7.46
C ASP A 104 -3.01 12.78 8.25
N GLN A 105 -3.97 13.37 8.98
CA GLN A 105 -3.78 14.63 9.72
C GLN A 105 -2.66 14.52 10.77
N ASP A 106 -2.57 13.40 11.48
CA ASP A 106 -1.52 13.16 12.48
C ASP A 106 -0.13 13.25 11.84
N ILE A 107 0.02 12.73 10.62
CA ILE A 107 1.28 12.78 9.88
C ILE A 107 1.60 14.18 9.40
N TYR A 108 0.59 14.93 8.94
CA TYR A 108 0.79 16.33 8.57
C TYR A 108 1.31 17.14 9.77
N ASN A 109 0.64 17.02 10.92
CA ASN A 109 1.03 17.72 12.14
C ASN A 109 2.45 17.31 12.59
N ASP A 110 2.74 16.01 12.62
CA ASP A 110 4.08 15.51 12.97
C ASP A 110 5.18 16.02 12.01
N LEU A 111 4.85 16.26 10.73
CA LEU A 111 5.77 16.87 9.76
C LEU A 111 5.99 18.35 10.07
N MET A 112 4.92 19.09 10.35
CA MET A 112 4.99 20.52 10.68
C MET A 112 5.79 20.74 11.97
N ASP A 113 5.52 19.97 13.02
CA ASP A 113 6.28 19.99 14.27
C ASP A 113 7.77 19.72 14.03
N TYR A 114 8.07 18.73 13.18
CA TYR A 114 9.46 18.41 12.84
C TYR A 114 10.14 19.51 12.02
N ILE A 115 9.43 20.14 11.09
CA ILE A 115 9.89 21.28 10.28
C ILE A 115 10.24 22.45 11.19
N GLU A 116 9.36 22.79 12.12
CA GLU A 116 9.56 23.87 13.09
C GLU A 116 10.75 23.57 14.03
N LEU A 117 10.76 22.40 14.65
CA LEU A 117 11.82 21.96 15.57
C LEU A 117 13.21 22.03 14.91
N ARG A 118 13.28 21.70 13.61
CA ARG A 118 14.54 21.67 12.86
C ARG A 118 14.81 22.95 12.06
N LYS A 119 13.91 23.94 12.14
CA LYS A 119 13.99 25.22 11.43
C LYS A 119 14.23 25.03 9.92
N ILE A 120 13.50 24.09 9.32
CA ILE A 120 13.64 23.76 7.89
C ILE A 120 13.02 24.88 7.06
N ARG A 121 13.78 25.44 6.13
CA ARG A 121 13.28 26.52 5.25
C ARG A 121 12.23 25.98 4.29
N PHE A 122 11.33 26.86 3.85
CA PHE A 122 10.15 26.49 3.05
C PHE A 122 10.46 25.67 1.77
N GLN A 123 11.61 25.93 1.14
CA GLN A 123 12.05 25.26 -0.09
C GLN A 123 13.14 24.20 0.14
N ASP A 124 13.50 23.91 1.40
CA ASP A 124 14.46 22.87 1.74
C ASP A 124 13.77 21.51 1.89
N TYR A 125 14.55 20.45 1.71
CA TYR A 125 14.07 19.08 1.87
C TYR A 125 13.86 18.73 3.35
N ILE A 126 12.74 18.05 3.64
CA ILE A 126 12.40 17.59 4.99
C ILE A 126 13.28 16.39 5.39
N PHE A 127 13.47 15.44 4.47
CA PHE A 127 14.13 14.16 4.72
C PHE A 127 15.59 14.16 4.28
N THR A 128 16.44 14.82 5.06
CA THR A 128 17.84 15.07 4.71
C THR A 128 18.85 14.46 5.69
N GLY A 129 20.04 14.17 5.17
CA GLY A 129 21.23 13.89 5.98
C GLY A 129 21.93 15.18 6.44
N TYR A 130 23.12 15.04 7.01
CA TYR A 130 23.89 16.20 7.53
C TYR A 130 24.23 17.27 6.49
N LYS A 131 24.29 16.90 5.21
CA LYS A 131 24.63 17.81 4.10
C LYS A 131 23.44 18.61 3.57
N GLY A 132 22.25 18.47 4.14
CA GLY A 132 21.03 19.14 3.66
C GLY A 132 20.46 18.58 2.34
N THR A 133 21.09 17.54 1.76
CA THR A 133 20.57 16.81 0.61
C THR A 133 19.61 15.70 1.06
N PRO A 134 18.63 15.32 0.22
CA PRO A 134 17.76 14.18 0.51
C PRO A 134 18.55 12.92 0.84
N PHE A 135 18.01 12.06 1.70
CA PHE A 135 18.61 10.74 1.90
C PHE A 135 18.63 9.93 0.60
N ASP A 136 19.70 9.18 0.40
CA ASP A 136 19.74 8.18 -0.65
C ASP A 136 18.74 7.05 -0.37
N ARG A 137 18.14 6.52 -1.44
CA ARG A 137 17.28 5.33 -1.37
C ARG A 137 17.95 4.17 -0.65
N THR A 138 19.23 3.95 -0.90
CA THR A 138 20.02 2.89 -0.28
C THR A 138 20.14 3.08 1.24
N THR A 139 20.37 4.31 1.69
CA THR A 139 20.44 4.65 3.11
C THR A 139 19.15 4.33 3.82
N ILE A 140 18.01 4.72 3.24
CA ILE A 140 16.70 4.41 3.83
C ILE A 140 16.39 2.92 3.74
N TYR A 141 16.72 2.25 2.64
CA TYR A 141 16.56 0.81 2.51
C TYR A 141 17.31 0.05 3.63
N LEU A 142 18.57 0.42 3.92
CA LEU A 142 19.34 -0.19 4.99
C LEU A 142 18.74 0.10 6.37
N ALA A 143 18.30 1.33 6.61
CA ALA A 143 17.65 1.71 7.86
C ALA A 143 16.33 0.93 8.07
N LEU A 144 15.49 0.81 7.05
CA LEU A 144 14.23 0.06 7.08
C LEU A 144 14.45 -1.41 7.43
N ASN A 145 15.43 -2.07 6.80
CA ASN A 145 15.71 -3.48 7.09
C ASN A 145 16.31 -3.68 8.49
N ARG A 146 17.10 -2.71 8.98
CA ARG A 146 17.56 -2.73 10.37
C ARG A 146 16.38 -2.63 11.35
N TYR A 147 15.45 -1.71 11.10
CA TYR A 147 14.25 -1.57 11.93
C TYR A 147 13.33 -2.78 11.83
N ALA A 148 13.19 -3.38 10.65
CA ALA A 148 12.47 -4.63 10.49
C ALA A 148 13.03 -5.73 11.38
N LYS A 149 14.36 -5.92 11.38
CA LYS A 149 15.05 -6.89 12.24
C LYS A 149 14.81 -6.60 13.73
N MET A 150 14.93 -5.35 14.14
CA MET A 150 14.67 -4.92 15.53
C MET A 150 13.22 -5.18 15.96
N ALA A 151 12.26 -5.05 15.04
CA ALA A 151 10.84 -5.31 15.29
C ALA A 151 10.46 -6.82 15.20
N GLY A 152 11.44 -7.71 15.02
CA GLY A 152 11.20 -9.16 14.84
C GLY A 152 10.53 -9.52 13.50
N ILE A 153 10.63 -8.64 12.49
CA ILE A 153 10.04 -8.83 11.17
C ILE A 153 11.06 -9.53 10.26
N ASN A 154 10.88 -10.84 10.04
CA ASN A 154 11.78 -11.68 9.24
C ASN A 154 11.57 -11.53 7.70
N LYS A 155 11.07 -10.37 7.26
CA LYS A 155 10.82 -10.05 5.84
C LYS A 155 11.78 -8.99 5.38
N ARG A 156 12.25 -9.12 4.13
CA ARG A 156 13.06 -8.06 3.49
C ARG A 156 12.14 -6.92 3.07
N ILE A 157 12.41 -5.71 3.56
CA ILE A 157 11.67 -4.50 3.18
C ILE A 157 12.38 -3.85 1.98
N GLY A 158 11.69 -3.77 0.85
CA GLY A 158 12.16 -3.05 -0.34
C GLY A 158 11.53 -1.65 -0.45
N ASN A 159 12.00 -0.89 -1.44
CA ASN A 159 11.57 0.50 -1.69
C ASN A 159 10.07 0.67 -1.95
N HIS A 160 9.39 -0.38 -2.42
CA HIS A 160 7.94 -0.38 -2.65
C HIS A 160 7.15 -1.17 -1.61
N THR A 161 7.82 -1.75 -0.59
CA THR A 161 7.15 -2.58 0.41
C THR A 161 6.12 -1.77 1.18
N LEU A 162 6.45 -0.57 1.67
CA LEU A 162 5.50 0.27 2.42
C LEU A 162 4.25 0.62 1.60
N ARG A 163 4.44 1.09 0.36
CA ARG A 163 3.34 1.38 -0.57
C ARG A 163 2.45 0.16 -0.85
N ARG A 164 3.06 -0.99 -1.13
CA ARG A 164 2.33 -2.25 -1.35
C ARG A 164 1.55 -2.67 -0.10
N SER A 165 2.14 -2.43 1.06
CA SER A 165 1.51 -2.75 2.35
C SER A 165 0.31 -1.84 2.60
N ARG A 166 0.41 -0.54 2.30
CA ARG A 166 -0.73 0.38 2.37
C ARG A 166 -1.83 -0.01 1.39
N ALA A 167 -1.49 -0.40 0.16
CA ALA A 167 -2.47 -0.88 -0.82
C ALA A 167 -3.28 -2.08 -0.29
N LEU A 168 -2.59 -3.07 0.26
CA LEU A 168 -3.23 -4.25 0.85
C LEU A 168 -4.03 -3.92 2.11
N PHE A 169 -3.55 -2.98 2.93
CA PHE A 169 -4.33 -2.48 4.07
C PHE A 169 -5.64 -1.84 3.61
N LEU A 170 -5.61 -1.00 2.57
CA LEU A 170 -6.80 -0.33 2.07
C LEU A 170 -7.82 -1.32 1.49
N LEU A 171 -7.36 -2.33 0.75
CA LEU A 171 -8.23 -3.37 0.19
C LEU A 171 -8.79 -4.30 1.27
N ASN A 172 -7.91 -4.93 2.05
CA ASN A 172 -8.28 -6.08 2.86
C ASN A 172 -8.74 -5.70 4.28
N TYR A 173 -8.25 -4.57 4.82
CA TYR A 173 -8.56 -4.17 6.18
C TYR A 173 -9.57 -3.02 6.22
N ALA A 174 -9.36 -1.99 5.40
CA ALA A 174 -10.28 -0.86 5.31
C ALA A 174 -11.44 -1.09 4.33
N LYS A 175 -11.54 -2.29 3.72
CA LYS A 175 -12.60 -2.71 2.78
C LYS A 175 -12.89 -1.70 1.66
N ARG A 176 -11.86 -1.02 1.15
CA ARG A 176 -12.00 -0.05 0.05
C ARG A 176 -12.03 -0.76 -1.30
N ASN A 177 -12.82 -0.23 -2.23
CA ASN A 177 -12.91 -0.80 -3.58
C ASN A 177 -11.59 -0.64 -4.37
N ILE A 178 -11.42 -1.48 -5.39
CA ILE A 178 -10.17 -1.51 -6.16
C ILE A 178 -9.92 -0.23 -6.96
N PHE A 179 -10.97 0.46 -7.39
CA PHE A 179 -10.87 1.73 -8.12
C PHE A 179 -10.31 2.83 -7.24
N PHE A 180 -10.82 2.97 -6.01
CA PHE A 180 -10.28 3.86 -4.99
C PHE A 180 -8.80 3.58 -4.75
N VAL A 181 -8.42 2.31 -4.60
CA VAL A 181 -7.01 1.95 -4.36
C VAL A 181 -6.14 2.23 -5.59
N LYS A 182 -6.64 2.05 -6.82
CA LYS A 182 -5.93 2.45 -8.05
C LYS A 182 -5.68 3.96 -8.08
N GLU A 183 -6.70 4.76 -7.82
CA GLU A 183 -6.60 6.22 -7.80
C GLU A 183 -5.67 6.69 -6.67
N PHE A 184 -5.83 6.14 -5.46
CA PHE A 184 -4.97 6.47 -4.32
C PHE A 184 -3.50 6.10 -4.56
N LEU A 185 -3.25 5.00 -5.27
CA LEU A 185 -1.90 4.64 -5.70
C LEU A 185 -1.46 5.43 -6.92
N ARG A 186 -2.34 6.11 -7.67
CA ARG A 186 -1.95 6.86 -8.87
C ARG A 186 -1.40 5.91 -9.94
N HIS A 187 -2.05 4.75 -10.08
CA HIS A 187 -1.70 3.76 -11.09
C HIS A 187 -2.39 4.08 -12.41
N LYS A 188 -1.59 4.30 -13.46
CA LYS A 188 -2.10 4.48 -14.83
C LYS A 188 -2.94 3.29 -15.31
N ASN A 189 -2.50 2.07 -14.99
CA ASN A 189 -3.16 0.84 -15.40
C ASN A 189 -3.65 0.04 -14.18
N ILE A 190 -4.96 -0.26 -14.16
CA ILE A 190 -5.63 -1.06 -13.13
C ILE A 190 -4.98 -2.44 -12.93
N GLN A 191 -4.39 -3.04 -13.98
CA GLN A 191 -3.70 -4.33 -13.91
C GLN A 191 -2.56 -4.34 -12.88
N THR A 192 -1.97 -3.19 -12.58
CA THR A 192 -0.94 -3.08 -11.53
C THR A 192 -1.56 -3.22 -10.12
N THR A 193 -2.78 -2.72 -9.94
CA THR A 193 -3.53 -2.81 -8.68
C THR A 193 -4.21 -4.17 -8.50
N LEU A 194 -4.67 -4.80 -9.59
CA LEU A 194 -5.29 -6.14 -9.55
C LEU A 194 -4.36 -7.20 -8.91
N LYS A 195 -3.03 -7.01 -8.97
CA LYS A 195 -2.05 -7.89 -8.30
C LYS A 195 -2.20 -7.96 -6.78
N TYR A 196 -2.91 -7.01 -6.17
CA TYR A 196 -3.17 -7.00 -4.73
C TYR A 196 -4.49 -7.70 -4.35
N LEU A 197 -5.39 -7.92 -5.30
CA LEU A 197 -6.64 -8.62 -5.02
C LEU A 197 -6.34 -10.10 -4.73
N LYS A 198 -6.88 -10.55 -3.61
CA LYS A 198 -7.02 -11.96 -3.28
C LYS A 198 -8.48 -12.15 -2.92
N ILE A 199 -9.22 -12.81 -3.78
CA ILE A 199 -10.62 -13.16 -3.50
C ILE A 199 -10.59 -14.55 -2.89
N ASP A 200 -10.92 -14.66 -1.61
CA ASP A 200 -11.23 -15.95 -0.99
C ASP A 200 -12.71 -16.28 -1.28
N LYS A 201 -13.03 -17.55 -1.57
CA LYS A 201 -14.42 -17.96 -1.83
C LYS A 201 -15.29 -17.85 -0.57
N SER A 202 -14.70 -18.02 0.61
CA SER A 202 -15.41 -17.82 1.88
C SER A 202 -15.81 -16.36 2.05
N GLU A 203 -14.86 -15.44 1.83
CA GLU A 203 -15.10 -14.00 1.86
C GLU A 203 -16.13 -13.56 0.79
N LEU A 204 -16.13 -14.20 -0.39
CA LEU A 204 -17.13 -13.94 -1.44
C LEU A 204 -18.54 -14.31 -0.97
N TYR A 205 -18.69 -15.43 -0.28
CA TYR A 205 -19.97 -15.88 0.27
C TYR A 205 -20.46 -14.95 1.39
N ASP A 206 -19.57 -14.55 2.30
CA ASP A 206 -19.90 -13.61 3.37
C ASP A 206 -20.38 -12.26 2.80
N GLN A 207 -19.70 -11.74 1.77
CA GLN A 207 -20.09 -10.50 1.09
C GLN A 207 -21.45 -10.63 0.37
N MET A 208 -21.72 -11.78 -0.23
CA MET A 208 -23.02 -12.07 -0.85
C MET A 208 -24.15 -12.00 0.20
N LEU A 209 -23.97 -12.67 1.34
CA LEU A 209 -24.95 -12.65 2.44
C LEU A 209 -25.12 -11.25 3.04
N GLU A 210 -24.04 -10.49 3.19
CA GLU A 210 -24.09 -9.11 3.71
C GLU A 210 -24.86 -8.18 2.74
N ALA A 211 -24.70 -8.37 1.43
CA ALA A 211 -25.42 -7.60 0.41
C ALA A 211 -26.92 -7.93 0.39
N GLU A 212 -27.30 -9.21 0.47
CA GLU A 212 -28.70 -9.66 0.53
C GLU A 212 -29.41 -9.08 1.77
N LYS A 213 -28.78 -9.20 2.96
CA LYS A 213 -29.31 -8.62 4.20
C LYS A 213 -29.51 -7.11 4.13
N LYS A 214 -28.57 -6.39 3.50
CA LYS A 214 -28.67 -4.94 3.35
C LYS A 214 -29.85 -4.57 2.46
N ALA A 215 -30.04 -5.25 1.34
CA ALA A 215 -31.18 -5.02 0.44
C ALA A 215 -32.53 -5.30 1.14
N GLU A 216 -32.61 -6.36 1.94
CA GLU A 216 -33.80 -6.67 2.76
C GLU A 216 -34.07 -5.59 3.81
N SER A 217 -33.02 -5.08 4.46
CA SER A 217 -33.16 -4.01 5.45
C SER A 217 -33.61 -2.69 4.84
N GLU A 218 -33.11 -2.32 3.66
CA GLU A 218 -33.49 -1.08 2.96
C GLU A 218 -34.93 -1.15 2.41
N ASN A 219 -35.41 -2.33 2.03
CA ASN A 219 -36.81 -2.53 1.64
C ASN A 219 -37.79 -2.47 2.83
N ASN A 220 -37.37 -2.83 4.04
CA ASN A 220 -38.24 -2.79 5.23
C ASN A 220 -38.43 -1.38 5.83
N TYR A 221 -37.63 -0.38 5.43
CA TYR A 221 -37.82 1.03 5.81
C TYR A 221 -38.51 1.86 4.71
N GLY A 222 -39.00 1.20 3.65
CA GLY A 222 -39.70 1.82 2.50
C GLY A 222 -41.23 1.64 2.49
N LEU A 223 -41.84 1.25 3.61
CA LEU A 223 -43.28 1.19 3.84
C LEU A 223 -43.67 2.12 4.99
#